data_AF-A0A8J6QTP1-F1
#
_entry.id   AF-A0A8J6QTP1-F1
#
_cell.length_a   1.000
_cell.length_b   1.000
_cell.length_c   1.000
_cell.angle_alpha   90.00
_cell.angle_beta   90.00
_cell.angle_gamma   90.00
#
_symmetry.space_group_name_H-M   'P 1'
#
loop_
_entity.id
_entity.type
_entity.pdbx_description
1 polymer ?
#
loop_
_entity_poly.entity_id
_entity_poly.type
_entity_poly.pdbx_seq_one_letter_code
_entity_poly.pdbx_strand_id
1 'polypeptide(L)'
;MWFADIYCDHTWVSKRNGVLGEKRLALSGPRSISLGIAVDFHFFGDDDSVRHVRVLMHTDDQQLAQTCLNLNLQTWVAALEVAVMMETGRPFQIERLPGSLMFAIWLSQGSEDSPACVMNFERGRPSTLNYEKIALAMVIWNGDVTHHLFYLRRFIDESLPLDVRWLNGYRMLEWHFVGKKAGLAKSPSWRSFVERFDDLFKPLLRSNQSSYGLIEEARALAAHAGADERSDAERQREPQNAMEKTFQVLEQMIMTVLNEHLARVGSPIRFQDRIRSD
;
A
#
# COMPACT_ATOMS: atom_id res chain seq x y z
N MET A 1 3.70 28.76 -14.06
CA MET A 1 3.72 27.29 -14.06
C MET A 1 4.09 26.77 -12.69
N TRP A 2 3.41 25.72 -12.27
CA TRP A 2 3.67 25.00 -11.02
C TRP A 2 4.21 23.61 -11.34
N PHE A 3 5.04 23.07 -10.45
CA PHE A 3 5.53 21.71 -10.57
C PHE A 3 5.60 21.00 -9.22
N ALA A 4 5.35 19.70 -9.24
CA ALA A 4 5.54 18.83 -8.09
C ALA A 4 6.76 17.95 -8.31
N ASP A 5 7.71 18.04 -7.40
CA ASP A 5 8.89 17.20 -7.35
C ASP A 5 8.59 15.95 -6.51
N ILE A 6 8.67 14.78 -7.15
CA ILE A 6 8.47 13.47 -6.54
C ILE A 6 9.83 12.78 -6.39
N TYR A 7 10.25 12.60 -5.15
CA TYR A 7 11.60 12.16 -4.83
C TYR A 7 11.62 10.63 -4.81
N CYS A 8 12.46 10.02 -5.65
CA CYS A 8 12.68 8.57 -5.65
C CYS A 8 14.00 8.23 -4.93
N ASP A 9 14.98 9.13 -5.03
CA ASP A 9 16.25 9.10 -4.32
C ASP A 9 16.64 10.54 -3.90
N HIS A 10 16.21 10.97 -2.71
CA HIS A 10 16.52 12.30 -2.18
C HIS A 10 18.02 12.50 -2.05
N THR A 11 18.80 11.45 -1.78
CA THR A 11 20.24 11.57 -1.61
C THR A 11 20.91 11.93 -2.92
N TRP A 12 20.42 11.40 -4.04
CA TRP A 12 20.85 11.78 -5.37
C TRP A 12 20.54 13.25 -5.67
N VAL A 13 19.37 13.76 -5.25
CA VAL A 13 18.97 15.17 -5.41
C VAL A 13 19.78 16.10 -4.52
N SER A 14 19.93 15.77 -3.23
CA SER A 14 20.67 16.56 -2.25
C SER A 14 22.15 16.65 -2.59
N LYS A 15 22.79 15.56 -3.05
CA LYS A 15 24.19 15.60 -3.53
C LYS A 15 24.40 16.53 -4.72
N ARG A 16 23.34 16.83 -5.47
CA ARG A 16 23.35 17.72 -6.63
C ARG A 16 22.79 19.10 -6.32
N ASN A 17 22.51 19.41 -5.05
CA ASN A 17 21.88 20.67 -4.64
C ASN A 17 20.61 20.99 -5.45
N GLY A 18 19.80 19.97 -5.77
CA GLY A 18 18.56 20.15 -6.54
C GLY A 18 18.74 20.22 -8.05
N VAL A 19 19.96 20.21 -8.59
CA VAL A 19 20.19 20.24 -10.04
C VAL A 19 19.96 18.85 -10.64
N LEU A 20 18.88 18.70 -11.40
CA LEU A 20 18.43 17.39 -11.92
C LEU A 20 19.15 16.93 -13.20
N GLY A 21 19.83 17.84 -13.90
CA GLY A 21 20.46 17.53 -15.19
C GLY A 21 19.46 17.38 -16.33
N GLU A 22 19.84 16.65 -17.38
CA GLU A 22 19.01 16.47 -18.57
C GLU A 22 17.80 15.54 -18.32
N LYS A 23 16.67 15.88 -18.94
CA LYS A 23 15.46 15.06 -18.95
C LYS A 23 15.73 13.78 -19.73
N ARG A 24 15.57 12.62 -19.09
CA ARG A 24 15.75 11.31 -19.74
C ARG A 24 14.52 10.93 -20.56
N LEU A 25 13.34 11.26 -20.03
CA LEU A 25 12.07 11.04 -20.68
C LEU A 25 11.10 12.14 -20.28
N ALA A 26 10.26 12.57 -21.22
CA ALA A 26 9.12 13.44 -20.99
C ALA A 26 7.87 12.74 -21.52
N LEU A 27 6.86 12.63 -20.66
CA LEU A 27 5.56 12.05 -21.02
C LEU A 27 4.48 13.11 -20.79
N SER A 28 3.73 13.43 -21.83
CA SER A 28 2.54 14.24 -21.66
C SER A 28 1.40 13.38 -21.13
N GLY A 29 0.92 13.74 -19.94
CA GLY A 29 -0.25 13.15 -19.33
C GLY A 29 -1.54 13.66 -19.99
N PRO A 30 -2.65 12.90 -19.89
CA PRO A 30 -3.95 13.42 -20.26
C PRO A 30 -4.30 14.63 -19.38
N ARG A 31 -5.05 15.60 -19.92
CA ARG A 31 -5.60 16.69 -19.10
C ARG A 31 -6.34 16.08 -17.90
N SER A 32 -6.09 16.61 -16.71
CA SER A 32 -6.82 16.23 -15.51
C SER A 32 -8.32 16.34 -15.79
N ILE A 33 -9.02 15.22 -15.86
CA ILE A 33 -10.45 15.16 -16.24
C ILE A 33 -11.29 16.02 -15.29
N SER A 34 -10.85 16.14 -14.04
CA SER A 34 -11.54 16.88 -12.97
C SER A 34 -11.24 18.38 -12.97
N LEU A 35 -10.12 18.84 -13.53
CA LEU A 35 -9.67 20.24 -13.41
C LEU A 35 -9.29 20.92 -14.74
N GLY A 36 -9.26 20.18 -15.84
CA GLY A 36 -8.89 20.70 -17.18
C GLY A 36 -7.42 21.08 -17.35
N ILE A 37 -6.58 20.88 -16.33
CA ILE A 37 -5.16 21.24 -16.33
C ILE A 37 -4.36 20.18 -17.10
N ALA A 38 -3.52 20.61 -18.05
CA ALA A 38 -2.56 19.70 -18.70
C ALA A 38 -1.42 19.39 -17.73
N VAL A 39 -0.93 18.15 -17.77
CA VAL A 39 0.13 17.68 -16.88
C VAL A 39 1.19 16.96 -17.69
N ASP A 40 2.47 17.26 -17.46
CA ASP A 40 3.59 16.51 -18.05
C ASP A 40 4.45 15.87 -16.95
N PHE A 41 4.97 14.69 -17.22
CA PHE A 41 5.88 13.96 -16.34
C PHE A 41 7.27 13.96 -16.94
N HIS A 42 8.22 14.54 -16.23
CA HIS A 42 9.64 14.57 -16.59
C HIS A 42 10.42 13.65 -15.66
N PHE A 43 11.19 12.74 -16.25
CA PHE A 43 11.94 11.73 -15.53
C PHE A 43 13.43 12.05 -15.58
N PHE A 44 14.07 11.98 -14.42
CA PHE A 44 15.49 12.25 -14.23
C PHE A 44 16.16 11.10 -13.50
N GLY A 45 17.43 10.89 -13.79
CA GLY A 45 18.22 9.84 -13.15
C GLY A 45 19.44 9.44 -13.94
N ASP A 46 19.86 8.20 -13.73
CA ASP A 46 21.05 7.62 -14.35
C ASP A 46 20.63 6.64 -15.46
N ASP A 47 21.57 5.91 -16.06
CA ASP A 47 21.28 5.05 -17.21
C ASP A 47 20.25 3.95 -16.95
N ASP A 48 20.29 3.36 -15.76
CA ASP A 48 19.45 2.23 -15.38
C ASP A 48 18.45 2.54 -14.26
N SER A 49 18.27 3.82 -13.90
CA SER A 49 17.50 4.16 -12.69
C SER A 49 16.85 5.53 -12.76
N VAL A 50 15.54 5.56 -12.56
CA VAL A 50 14.79 6.79 -12.25
C VAL A 50 15.15 7.21 -10.82
N ARG A 51 15.59 8.45 -10.65
CA ARG A 51 16.00 9.03 -9.36
C ARG A 51 15.05 10.12 -8.88
N HIS A 52 14.38 10.77 -9.83
CA HIS A 52 13.49 11.88 -9.56
C HIS A 52 12.44 12.00 -10.67
N VAL A 53 11.23 12.38 -10.29
CA VAL A 53 10.15 12.68 -11.25
C VAL A 53 9.62 14.07 -10.97
N ARG A 54 9.55 14.92 -11.99
CA ARG A 54 8.90 16.22 -11.91
C ARG A 54 7.60 16.19 -12.67
N VAL A 55 6.53 16.60 -12.03
CA VAL A 55 5.20 16.72 -12.62
C VAL A 55 4.92 18.19 -12.88
N LEU A 56 4.90 18.61 -14.14
CA LEU A 56 4.55 19.97 -14.53
C LEU A 56 3.04 20.12 -14.59
N MET A 57 2.52 21.16 -13.95
CA MET A 57 1.12 21.55 -13.98
C MET A 57 1.00 22.86 -14.74
N HIS A 58 0.35 22.80 -15.92
CA HIS A 58 0.17 23.92 -16.83
C HIS A 58 -0.92 24.87 -16.35
N THR A 59 -0.65 25.52 -15.22
CA THR A 59 -1.46 26.54 -14.58
C THR A 59 -0.55 27.56 -13.91
N ASP A 60 -1.03 28.80 -13.78
CA ASP A 60 -0.40 29.83 -12.95
C ASP A 60 -1.09 29.98 -11.59
N ASP A 61 -2.27 29.37 -11.43
CA ASP A 61 -3.04 29.37 -10.19
C ASP A 61 -2.52 28.29 -9.21
N GLN A 62 -2.03 28.76 -8.06
CA GLN A 62 -1.50 27.93 -6.97
C GLN A 62 -2.54 26.97 -6.39
N GLN A 63 -3.77 27.44 -6.17
CA GLN A 63 -4.82 26.65 -5.55
C GLN A 63 -5.26 25.53 -6.49
N LEU A 64 -5.33 25.81 -7.79
CA LEU A 64 -5.57 24.79 -8.82
C LEU A 64 -4.44 23.75 -8.85
N ALA A 65 -3.17 24.19 -8.81
CA ALA A 65 -2.02 23.27 -8.79
C ALA A 65 -2.03 22.37 -7.55
N GLN A 66 -2.27 22.94 -6.37
CA GLN A 66 -2.33 22.18 -5.12
C GLN A 66 -3.50 21.19 -5.10
N THR A 67 -4.67 21.59 -5.61
CA THR A 67 -5.84 20.72 -5.76
C THR A 67 -5.54 19.58 -6.73
N CYS A 68 -4.89 19.86 -7.87
CA CYS A 68 -4.49 18.84 -8.83
C CYS A 68 -3.54 17.82 -8.22
N LEU A 69 -2.52 18.30 -7.49
CA LEU A 69 -1.57 17.43 -6.81
C LEU A 69 -2.30 16.52 -5.82
N ASN A 70 -3.08 17.09 -4.90
CA ASN A 70 -3.75 16.34 -3.85
C ASN A 70 -4.73 15.28 -4.37
N LEU A 71 -5.48 15.59 -5.44
CA LEU A 71 -6.44 14.66 -6.04
C LEU A 71 -5.77 13.46 -6.73
N ASN A 72 -4.56 13.65 -7.28
CA ASN A 72 -3.95 12.67 -8.16
C ASN A 72 -2.71 11.98 -7.58
N LEU A 73 -2.17 12.48 -6.47
CA LEU A 73 -0.88 12.06 -5.93
C LEU A 73 -0.75 10.54 -5.75
N GLN A 74 -1.74 9.93 -5.10
CA GLN A 74 -1.75 8.50 -4.83
C GLN A 74 -1.76 7.68 -6.12
N THR A 75 -2.56 8.11 -7.10
CA THR A 75 -2.65 7.47 -8.42
C THR A 75 -1.34 7.60 -9.19
N TRP A 76 -0.73 8.79 -9.19
CA TRP A 76 0.55 9.03 -9.85
C TRP A 76 1.66 8.18 -9.24
N VAL A 77 1.80 8.17 -7.91
CA VAL A 77 2.81 7.35 -7.23
C VAL A 77 2.59 5.87 -7.52
N ALA A 78 1.37 5.36 -7.38
CA ALA A 78 1.08 3.96 -7.65
C ALA A 78 1.36 3.57 -9.12
N ALA A 79 1.00 4.43 -10.08
CA ALA A 79 1.26 4.19 -11.49
C ALA A 79 2.75 4.20 -11.80
N LEU A 80 3.51 5.14 -11.22
CA LEU A 80 4.97 5.22 -11.37
C LEU A 80 5.65 3.97 -10.80
N GLU A 81 5.28 3.56 -9.58
CA GLU A 81 5.83 2.35 -8.96
C GLU A 81 5.60 1.10 -9.78
N VAL A 82 4.37 0.93 -10.29
CA VAL A 82 4.03 -0.24 -11.11
C VAL A 82 4.73 -0.18 -12.47
N ALA A 83 4.69 0.97 -13.16
CA ALA A 83 5.26 1.10 -14.50
C ALA A 83 6.78 0.89 -14.51
N VAL A 84 7.51 1.54 -13.59
CA VAL A 84 8.96 1.38 -13.51
C VAL A 84 9.34 -0.05 -13.10
N MET A 85 8.60 -0.65 -12.17
CA MET A 85 8.83 -2.04 -11.79
C MET A 85 8.56 -3.02 -12.94
N MET A 86 7.52 -2.78 -13.73
CA MET A 86 7.21 -3.60 -14.91
C MET A 86 8.28 -3.49 -15.99
N GLU A 87 8.76 -2.27 -16.27
CA GLU A 87 9.76 -2.03 -17.32
C GLU A 87 11.15 -2.55 -16.92
N THR A 88 11.55 -2.32 -15.67
CA THR A 88 12.91 -2.65 -15.19
C THR A 88 13.02 -4.05 -14.60
N GLY A 89 11.88 -4.68 -14.26
CA GLY A 89 11.83 -5.93 -13.50
C GLY A 89 12.35 -5.81 -12.06
N ARG A 90 12.62 -4.59 -11.57
CA ARG A 90 13.18 -4.32 -10.24
C ARG A 90 12.16 -3.62 -9.35
N PRO A 91 12.15 -3.88 -8.03
CA PRO A 91 11.34 -3.11 -7.10
C PRO A 91 11.69 -1.62 -7.21
N PHE A 92 10.65 -0.79 -7.32
CA PHE A 92 10.77 0.67 -7.33
C PHE A 92 9.76 1.24 -6.35
N GLN A 93 10.20 2.22 -5.56
CA GLN A 93 9.36 2.91 -4.59
C GLN A 93 9.68 4.39 -4.59
N ILE A 94 8.63 5.20 -4.46
CA ILE A 94 8.80 6.63 -4.18
C ILE A 94 9.23 6.80 -2.73
N GLU A 95 10.13 7.73 -2.49
CA GLU A 95 10.66 7.96 -1.16
C GLU A 95 9.58 8.55 -0.24
N ARG A 96 9.59 8.11 1.02
CA ARG A 96 8.67 8.57 2.06
C ARG A 96 9.44 9.44 3.06
N LEU A 97 8.74 10.40 3.67
CA LEU A 97 9.29 11.16 4.78
C LEU A 97 9.63 10.20 5.94
N PRO A 98 10.79 10.35 6.62
CA PRO A 98 11.15 9.48 7.73
C PRO A 98 10.08 9.42 8.81
N GLY A 99 9.76 8.22 9.29
CA GLY A 99 8.74 8.00 10.31
C GLY A 99 7.31 8.33 9.85
N SER A 100 7.09 8.50 8.55
CA SER A 100 5.80 8.86 7.98
C SER A 100 5.42 7.98 6.79
N LEU A 101 4.14 8.06 6.46
CA LEU A 101 3.50 7.45 5.31
C LEU A 101 3.37 8.45 4.16
N MET A 102 3.72 9.71 4.43
CA MET A 102 3.71 10.79 3.46
C MET A 102 4.86 10.60 2.47
N PHE A 103 4.54 10.65 1.18
CA PHE A 103 5.55 10.70 0.13
C PHE A 103 6.38 11.98 0.26
N ALA A 104 7.68 11.87 0.03
CA ALA A 104 8.56 13.00 -0.10
C ALA A 104 8.22 13.70 -1.42
N ILE A 105 7.32 14.68 -1.36
CA ILE A 105 6.82 15.42 -2.51
C ILE A 105 6.78 16.89 -2.17
N TRP A 106 7.28 17.72 -3.08
CA TRP A 106 7.38 19.17 -2.88
C TRP A 106 6.72 19.92 -4.03
N LEU A 107 5.83 20.86 -3.71
CA LEU A 107 5.18 21.72 -4.69
C LEU A 107 5.92 23.05 -4.80
N SER A 108 6.25 23.47 -6.01
CA SER A 108 6.96 24.73 -6.26
C SER A 108 6.48 25.43 -7.52
N GLN A 109 6.80 26.72 -7.60
CA GLN A 109 6.53 27.57 -8.75
C GLN A 109 7.84 27.88 -9.45
N GLY A 110 7.86 27.79 -10.78
CA GLY A 110 9.04 28.11 -11.58
C GLY A 110 8.96 27.56 -12.99
N SER A 111 10.06 27.66 -13.71
CA SER A 111 10.24 27.00 -15.01
C SER A 111 10.50 25.51 -14.84
N GLU A 112 10.34 24.74 -15.92
CA GLU A 112 10.59 23.29 -15.92
C GLU A 112 12.02 22.89 -15.52
N ASP A 113 12.99 23.79 -15.73
CA ASP A 113 14.41 23.58 -15.43
C ASP A 113 14.83 24.13 -14.05
N SER A 114 13.87 24.60 -13.25
CA SER A 114 14.16 25.13 -11.91
C SER A 114 14.80 24.05 -11.03
N PRO A 115 15.76 24.36 -10.14
CA PRO A 115 16.29 23.37 -9.21
C PRO A 115 15.17 22.74 -8.37
N ALA A 116 15.26 21.44 -8.12
CA ALA A 116 14.38 20.78 -7.15
C ALA A 116 14.69 21.24 -5.74
N CYS A 117 13.68 21.27 -4.87
CA CYS A 117 13.88 21.61 -3.47
C CYS A 117 14.81 20.59 -2.79
N VAL A 118 15.78 21.04 -2.00
CA VAL A 118 16.60 20.14 -1.19
C VAL A 118 15.94 20.00 0.17
N MET A 119 15.35 18.83 0.42
CA MET A 119 14.78 18.49 1.73
C MET A 119 15.85 17.81 2.59
N ASN A 120 16.03 18.30 3.83
CA ASN A 120 16.87 17.64 4.83
C ASN A 120 16.02 16.66 5.63
N PHE A 121 16.24 15.36 5.41
CA PHE A 121 15.60 14.29 6.16
C PHE A 121 16.56 13.76 7.24
N GLU A 122 16.15 13.81 8.50
CA GLU A 122 16.79 12.97 9.53
C GLU A 122 16.32 11.53 9.31
N ARG A 123 17.17 10.68 8.75
CA ARG A 123 16.83 9.27 8.50
C ARG A 123 16.60 8.54 9.82
N GLY A 124 15.35 8.33 10.19
CA GLY A 124 14.96 7.21 11.05
C GLY A 124 15.20 5.90 10.30
N ARG A 125 15.77 4.88 10.98
CA ARG A 125 15.94 3.55 10.39
C ARG A 125 14.56 3.00 9.96
N PRO A 126 14.38 2.53 8.72
CA PRO A 126 13.17 1.78 8.38
C PRO A 126 13.14 0.50 9.22
N SER A 127 11.96 0.14 9.73
CA SER A 127 11.73 -1.16 10.35
C SER A 127 11.97 -2.24 9.28
N THR A 128 12.98 -3.08 9.51
CA THR A 128 13.45 -4.07 8.54
C THR A 128 12.48 -5.25 8.45
N LEU A 129 11.49 -5.16 7.55
CA LEU A 129 10.91 -6.36 6.95
C LEU A 129 12.00 -7.05 6.11
N ASN A 130 12.18 -8.35 6.33
CA ASN A 130 13.18 -9.14 5.61
C ASN A 130 12.61 -9.55 4.23
N TYR A 131 12.80 -8.66 3.25
CA TYR A 131 12.36 -8.85 1.86
C TYR A 131 13.00 -10.05 1.17
N GLU A 132 14.19 -10.47 1.61
CA GLU A 132 14.87 -11.67 1.11
C GLU A 132 14.12 -12.95 1.54
N LYS A 133 13.68 -13.04 2.79
CA LYS A 133 12.83 -14.14 3.28
C LYS A 133 11.49 -14.19 2.57
N ILE A 134 10.88 -13.02 2.34
CA ILE A 134 9.63 -12.90 1.58
C ILE A 134 9.88 -13.38 0.15
N ALA A 135 10.90 -12.88 -0.55
CA ALA A 135 11.23 -13.30 -1.91
C ALA A 135 11.54 -14.79 -2.05
N LEU A 136 12.32 -15.39 -1.14
CA LEU A 136 12.63 -16.82 -1.16
C LEU A 136 11.38 -17.70 -0.91
N ALA A 137 10.46 -17.26 -0.06
CA ALA A 137 9.17 -17.92 0.15
C ALA A 137 8.24 -17.83 -1.07
N MET A 138 8.48 -16.89 -1.98
CA MET A 138 7.65 -16.62 -3.16
C MET A 138 8.09 -17.38 -4.42
N VAL A 139 9.37 -17.79 -4.50
CA VAL A 139 9.93 -18.55 -5.64
C VAL A 139 9.28 -19.93 -5.81
N ILE A 140 8.68 -20.45 -4.75
CA ILE A 140 8.07 -21.78 -4.68
C ILE A 140 6.55 -21.78 -4.95
N TRP A 141 5.96 -20.62 -5.24
CA TRP A 141 4.53 -20.50 -5.53
C TRP A 141 4.31 -20.54 -7.06
N ASN A 142 3.31 -21.28 -7.54
CA ASN A 142 3.00 -21.38 -8.99
C ASN A 142 2.30 -20.11 -9.53
N GLY A 143 2.39 -19.89 -10.85
CA GLY A 143 2.19 -18.66 -11.66
C GLY A 143 1.02 -17.67 -11.40
N ASP A 144 0.14 -17.89 -10.42
CA ASP A 144 -0.83 -16.91 -9.89
C ASP A 144 -0.24 -16.07 -8.72
N VAL A 145 1.10 -16.01 -8.65
CA VAL A 145 1.89 -15.43 -7.55
C VAL A 145 1.68 -13.92 -7.43
N THR A 146 1.64 -13.19 -8.54
CA THR A 146 1.63 -11.72 -8.56
C THR A 146 0.45 -11.13 -7.79
N HIS A 147 -0.71 -11.80 -7.81
CA HIS A 147 -1.90 -11.37 -7.07
C HIS A 147 -1.74 -11.54 -5.56
N HIS A 148 -1.20 -12.67 -5.11
CA HIS A 148 -0.90 -12.85 -3.70
C HIS A 148 0.13 -11.83 -3.20
N LEU A 149 1.18 -11.56 -3.98
CA LEU A 149 2.19 -10.55 -3.63
C LEU A 149 1.61 -9.14 -3.53
N PHE A 150 0.75 -8.81 -4.50
CA PHE A 150 0.07 -7.53 -4.57
C PHE A 150 -0.74 -7.28 -3.30
N TYR A 151 -1.49 -8.29 -2.84
CA TYR A 151 -2.30 -8.22 -1.63
C TYR A 151 -1.46 -8.32 -0.35
N LEU A 152 -0.41 -9.17 -0.31
CA LEU A 152 0.49 -9.29 0.83
C LEU A 152 1.17 -7.97 1.14
N ARG A 153 1.77 -7.36 0.11
CA ARG A 153 2.49 -6.08 0.22
C ARG A 153 1.57 -5.01 0.80
N ARG A 154 0.31 -4.95 0.34
CA ARG A 154 -0.68 -3.98 0.82
C ARG A 154 -1.23 -4.29 2.20
N PHE A 155 -1.30 -5.56 2.59
CA PHE A 155 -1.69 -5.94 3.94
C PHE A 155 -0.65 -5.46 4.99
N ILE A 156 0.63 -5.66 4.68
CA ILE A 156 1.74 -5.31 5.59
C ILE A 156 2.22 -3.86 5.47
N ASP A 157 1.80 -3.12 4.43
CA ASP A 157 2.18 -1.72 4.27
C ASP A 157 1.43 -0.85 5.27
N GLU A 158 2.13 -0.49 6.35
CA GLU A 158 1.61 0.41 7.39
C GLU A 158 1.21 1.78 6.84
N SER A 159 1.62 2.14 5.60
CA SER A 159 1.19 3.39 4.96
C SER A 159 -0.26 3.45 4.55
N LEU A 160 -0.91 2.30 4.46
CA LEU A 160 -2.29 2.22 4.01
C LEU A 160 -3.24 2.33 5.20
N PRO A 161 -4.41 2.98 5.02
CA PRO A 161 -5.48 2.97 6.00
C PRO A 161 -5.84 1.54 6.45
N LEU A 162 -6.25 1.39 7.71
CA LEU A 162 -6.48 0.08 8.33
C LEU A 162 -7.52 -0.76 7.57
N ASP A 163 -8.57 -0.12 7.06
CA ASP A 163 -9.60 -0.67 6.19
C ASP A 163 -9.04 -1.19 4.87
N VAL A 164 -8.17 -0.41 4.24
CA VAL A 164 -7.49 -0.84 3.02
C VAL A 164 -6.61 -2.05 3.32
N ARG A 165 -5.82 -2.00 4.39
CA ARG A 165 -4.95 -3.13 4.78
C ARG A 165 -5.75 -4.38 5.07
N TRP A 166 -6.80 -4.27 5.89
CA TRP A 166 -7.69 -5.36 6.26
C TRP A 166 -8.31 -5.98 5.00
N LEU A 167 -8.86 -5.16 4.10
CA LEU A 167 -9.48 -5.63 2.87
C LEU A 167 -8.47 -6.35 1.96
N ASN A 168 -7.24 -5.85 1.84
CA ASN A 168 -6.20 -6.52 1.08
C ASN A 168 -5.81 -7.87 1.72
N GLY A 169 -5.77 -7.96 3.05
CA GLY A 169 -5.58 -9.23 3.75
C GLY A 169 -6.70 -10.23 3.45
N TYR A 170 -7.96 -9.78 3.48
CA TYR A 170 -9.10 -10.61 3.10
C TYR A 170 -9.03 -11.06 1.63
N ARG A 171 -8.65 -10.18 0.70
CA ARG A 171 -8.49 -10.52 -0.73
C ARG A 171 -7.39 -11.53 -0.98
N MET A 172 -6.31 -11.51 -0.19
CA MET A 172 -5.32 -12.58 -0.22
C MET A 172 -5.93 -13.93 0.14
N LEU A 173 -6.73 -14.01 1.22
CA LEU A 173 -7.40 -15.25 1.63
C LEU A 173 -8.44 -15.69 0.59
N GLU A 174 -9.20 -14.75 0.02
CA GLU A 174 -10.12 -15.03 -1.08
C GLU A 174 -9.39 -15.69 -2.25
N TRP A 175 -8.30 -15.07 -2.69
CA TRP A 175 -7.51 -15.61 -3.77
C TRP A 175 -6.92 -16.99 -3.44
N HIS A 176 -6.50 -17.23 -2.20
CA HIS A 176 -6.01 -18.53 -1.76
C HIS A 176 -7.08 -19.64 -1.81
N PHE A 177 -8.27 -19.39 -1.28
CA PHE A 177 -9.30 -20.43 -1.12
C PHE A 177 -10.21 -20.59 -2.33
N VAL A 178 -10.45 -19.52 -3.09
CA VAL A 178 -11.39 -19.53 -4.22
C VAL A 178 -10.79 -19.03 -5.54
N GLY A 179 -9.57 -18.46 -5.53
CA GLY A 179 -8.88 -18.00 -6.73
C GLY A 179 -9.68 -16.97 -7.50
N LYS A 180 -9.94 -17.25 -8.78
CA LYS A 180 -10.76 -16.40 -9.67
C LYS A 180 -12.27 -16.50 -9.42
N LYS A 181 -12.73 -17.39 -8.53
CA LYS A 181 -14.16 -17.56 -8.23
C LYS A 181 -14.59 -16.55 -7.18
N ALA A 182 -15.75 -15.93 -7.37
CA ALA A 182 -16.31 -15.00 -6.39
C ALA A 182 -16.96 -15.75 -5.21
N GLY A 183 -16.93 -15.13 -4.03
CA GLY A 183 -17.76 -15.53 -2.90
C GLY A 183 -17.04 -16.41 -1.88
N LEU A 184 -15.95 -15.91 -1.31
CA LEU A 184 -15.23 -16.57 -0.20
C LEU A 184 -16.17 -16.99 0.94
N ALA A 185 -17.08 -16.10 1.33
CA ALA A 185 -18.17 -16.31 2.29
C ALA A 185 -18.97 -17.62 2.10
N LYS A 186 -19.10 -18.08 0.85
CA LYS A 186 -19.84 -19.29 0.49
C LYS A 186 -18.96 -20.54 0.42
N SER A 187 -17.63 -20.38 0.53
CA SER A 187 -16.69 -21.48 0.45
C SER A 187 -16.69 -22.32 1.74
N PRO A 188 -16.94 -23.63 1.68
CA PRO A 188 -16.85 -24.50 2.85
C PRO A 188 -15.43 -24.56 3.43
N SER A 189 -14.40 -24.58 2.56
CA SER A 189 -13.00 -24.62 2.99
C SER A 189 -12.59 -23.36 3.74
N TRP A 190 -13.16 -22.22 3.37
CA TRP A 190 -12.99 -20.97 4.09
C TRP A 190 -13.59 -21.04 5.49
N ARG A 191 -14.82 -21.52 5.63
CA ARG A 191 -15.48 -21.62 6.95
C ARG A 191 -14.73 -22.54 7.89
N SER A 192 -14.35 -23.73 7.41
CA SER A 192 -13.51 -24.66 8.18
C SER A 192 -12.14 -24.07 8.53
N PHE A 193 -11.60 -23.18 7.69
CA PHE A 193 -10.36 -22.48 8.01
C PHE A 193 -10.56 -21.44 9.12
N VAL A 194 -11.62 -20.63 9.07
CA VAL A 194 -11.96 -19.64 10.11
C VAL A 194 -12.15 -20.32 11.48
N GLU A 195 -12.82 -21.47 11.53
CA GLU A 195 -13.08 -22.25 12.75
C GLU A 195 -11.79 -22.60 13.52
N ARG A 196 -10.64 -22.72 12.84
CA ARG A 196 -9.35 -22.99 13.47
C ARG A 196 -8.85 -21.85 14.37
N PHE A 197 -9.40 -20.66 14.20
CA PHE A 197 -9.05 -19.46 14.95
C PHE A 197 -10.16 -19.05 15.92
N ASP A 198 -11.16 -19.91 16.16
CA ASP A 198 -12.30 -19.62 17.04
C ASP A 198 -11.86 -19.17 18.43
N ASP A 199 -10.79 -19.74 18.98
CA ASP A 199 -10.27 -19.34 20.29
C ASP A 199 -9.78 -17.89 20.33
N LEU A 200 -9.27 -17.36 19.21
CA LEU A 200 -8.87 -15.97 19.08
C LEU A 200 -10.06 -15.04 18.87
N PHE A 201 -11.11 -15.53 18.21
CA PHE A 201 -12.33 -14.77 17.99
C PHE A 201 -13.23 -14.72 19.23
N LYS A 202 -13.33 -15.80 20.01
CA LYS A 202 -14.17 -15.91 21.23
C LYS A 202 -14.19 -14.65 22.11
N PRO A 203 -13.05 -14.05 22.51
CA PRO A 203 -13.06 -12.86 23.35
C PRO A 203 -13.61 -11.59 22.66
N LEU A 204 -13.71 -11.59 21.33
CA LEU A 204 -14.14 -10.46 20.50
C LEU A 204 -15.62 -10.53 20.10
N LEU A 205 -16.29 -11.66 20.36
CA LEU A 205 -17.66 -11.92 19.90
C LEU A 205 -18.70 -11.26 20.79
N ARG A 206 -19.74 -10.69 20.15
CA ARG A 206 -20.98 -10.33 20.82
C ARG A 206 -21.82 -11.58 21.11
N SER A 207 -22.81 -11.44 22.00
CA SER A 207 -23.77 -12.51 22.27
C SER A 207 -24.45 -12.98 20.98
N ASN A 208 -24.45 -14.29 20.74
CA ASN A 208 -24.97 -14.95 19.53
C ASN A 208 -24.24 -14.63 18.20
N GLN A 209 -23.08 -13.97 18.24
CA GLN A 209 -22.25 -13.76 17.05
C GLN A 209 -21.30 -14.94 16.85
N SER A 210 -21.13 -15.41 15.61
CA SER A 210 -20.11 -16.40 15.26
C SER A 210 -18.82 -15.72 14.78
N SER A 211 -17.68 -16.42 14.85
CA SER A 211 -16.39 -15.98 14.30
C SER A 211 -16.52 -15.57 12.83
N TYR A 212 -17.26 -16.37 12.06
CA TYR A 212 -17.60 -16.07 10.68
C TYR A 212 -18.50 -14.83 10.54
N GLY A 213 -19.49 -14.65 11.42
CA GLY A 213 -20.31 -13.45 11.43
C GLY A 213 -19.48 -12.19 11.69
N LEU A 214 -18.53 -12.26 12.61
CA LEU A 214 -17.63 -11.16 12.95
C LEU A 214 -16.68 -10.81 11.80
N ILE A 215 -16.10 -11.80 11.12
CA ILE A 215 -15.18 -11.53 9.99
C ILE A 215 -15.90 -10.93 8.78
N GLU A 216 -17.15 -11.34 8.51
CA GLU A 216 -17.95 -10.77 7.43
C GLU A 216 -18.48 -9.37 7.77
N GLU A 217 -18.80 -9.10 9.03
CA GLU A 217 -19.07 -7.74 9.53
C GLU A 217 -17.86 -6.83 9.31
N ALA A 218 -16.67 -7.26 9.75
CA ALA A 218 -15.42 -6.53 9.55
C ALA A 218 -15.13 -6.26 8.05
N ARG A 219 -15.42 -7.22 7.17
CA ARG A 219 -15.32 -7.03 5.72
C ARG A 219 -16.27 -5.97 5.19
N ALA A 220 -17.52 -5.99 5.64
CA ALA A 220 -18.51 -5.00 5.22
C ALA A 220 -18.08 -3.58 5.65
N LEU A 221 -17.58 -3.44 6.88
CA LEU A 221 -17.03 -2.18 7.39
C LEU A 221 -15.82 -1.71 6.59
N ALA A 222 -14.86 -2.61 6.30
CA ALA A 222 -13.67 -2.27 5.52
C ALA A 222 -14.00 -1.88 4.07
N ALA A 223 -15.09 -2.42 3.50
CA ALA A 223 -15.55 -2.05 2.16
C ALA A 223 -16.37 -0.74 2.13
N HIS A 224 -17.06 -0.43 3.23
CA HIS A 224 -17.99 0.68 3.34
C HIS A 224 -17.91 1.31 4.74
N ALA A 225 -17.13 2.39 4.87
CA ALA A 225 -16.96 3.10 6.15
C ALA A 225 -18.29 3.60 6.78
N GLY A 226 -19.36 3.76 5.98
CA GLY A 226 -20.70 4.12 6.45
C GLY A 226 -21.56 2.94 6.93
N ALA A 227 -21.04 1.70 6.91
CA ALA A 227 -21.76 0.50 7.33
C ALA A 227 -21.65 0.22 8.85
N ASP A 228 -21.01 1.11 9.62
CA ASP A 228 -20.99 0.99 11.09
C ASP A 228 -22.32 1.45 11.69
N GLU A 229 -23.25 0.50 11.82
CA GLU A 229 -24.60 0.71 12.36
C GLU A 229 -24.65 0.98 13.87
N ARG A 230 -23.50 0.97 14.58
CA ARG A 230 -23.45 1.21 16.02
C ARG A 230 -23.82 2.65 16.37
N SER A 231 -24.65 2.80 17.41
CA SER A 231 -25.00 4.09 17.99
C SER A 231 -23.81 4.75 18.71
N ASP A 232 -23.88 6.06 18.96
CA ASP A 232 -22.80 6.77 19.66
C ASP A 232 -22.58 6.24 21.09
N ALA A 233 -23.64 5.76 21.76
CA ALA A 233 -23.53 5.14 23.08
C ALA A 233 -22.79 3.78 23.03
N GLU A 234 -22.97 3.01 21.95
CA GLU A 234 -22.24 1.77 21.73
C GLU A 234 -20.77 2.05 21.38
N ARG A 235 -20.49 3.05 20.55
CA ARG A 235 -19.12 3.48 20.22
C ARG A 235 -18.37 4.00 21.44
N GLN A 236 -19.05 4.65 22.39
CA GLN A 236 -18.43 5.08 23.64
C GLN A 236 -18.10 3.91 24.57
N ARG A 237 -18.94 2.86 24.62
CA ARG A 237 -18.70 1.66 25.42
C ARG A 237 -17.63 0.76 24.81
N GLU A 238 -17.61 0.69 23.48
CA GLU A 238 -16.71 -0.15 22.73
C GLU A 238 -16.11 0.64 21.55
N PRO A 239 -15.01 1.37 21.80
CA PRO A 239 -14.45 2.30 20.82
C PRO A 239 -13.93 1.58 19.57
N GLN A 240 -13.48 0.33 19.69
CA GLN A 240 -12.98 -0.44 18.57
C GLN A 240 -14.10 -1.04 17.73
N ASN A 241 -14.04 -0.87 16.40
CA ASN A 241 -14.96 -1.50 15.46
C ASN A 241 -14.55 -2.96 15.14
N ALA A 242 -15.41 -3.72 14.46
CA ALA A 242 -15.13 -5.13 14.16
C ALA A 242 -13.85 -5.33 13.31
N MET A 243 -13.52 -4.39 12.44
CA MET A 243 -12.29 -4.43 11.65
C MET A 243 -11.05 -4.28 12.54
N GLU A 244 -11.04 -3.32 13.46
CA GLU A 244 -9.94 -3.09 14.41
C GLU A 244 -9.71 -4.31 15.30
N LYS A 245 -10.80 -4.89 15.84
CA LYS A 245 -10.74 -6.09 16.68
C LYS A 245 -10.18 -7.29 15.94
N THR A 246 -10.55 -7.46 14.67
CA THR A 246 -10.22 -8.67 13.90
C THR A 246 -8.91 -8.55 13.13
N PHE A 247 -8.29 -7.37 13.06
CA PHE A 247 -7.08 -7.16 12.25
C PHE A 247 -5.93 -8.12 12.64
N GLN A 248 -5.68 -8.31 13.93
CA GLN A 248 -4.63 -9.23 14.41
C GLN A 248 -4.98 -10.69 14.12
N VAL A 249 -6.25 -11.07 14.23
CA VAL A 249 -6.69 -12.43 13.89
C VAL A 249 -6.52 -12.67 12.39
N LEU A 250 -6.86 -11.69 11.57
CA LEU A 250 -6.65 -11.72 10.12
C LEU A 250 -5.15 -11.85 9.78
N GLU A 251 -4.28 -11.14 10.49
CA GLU A 251 -2.82 -11.28 10.34
C GLU A 251 -2.37 -12.73 10.59
N GLN A 252 -2.78 -13.32 11.71
CA GLN A 252 -2.43 -14.71 12.03
C GLN A 252 -3.00 -15.72 11.02
N MET A 253 -4.22 -15.49 10.55
CA MET A 253 -4.84 -16.29 9.49
C MET A 253 -4.00 -16.27 8.20
N ILE A 254 -3.58 -15.08 7.77
CA ILE A 254 -2.72 -14.91 6.60
C ILE A 254 -1.40 -15.63 6.82
N MET A 255 -0.72 -15.40 7.94
CA MET A 255 0.56 -16.03 8.25
C MET A 255 0.48 -17.56 8.29
N THR A 256 -0.64 -18.10 8.79
CA THR A 256 -0.92 -19.53 8.79
C THR A 256 -1.02 -20.08 7.37
N VAL A 257 -1.80 -19.42 6.50
CA VAL A 257 -1.93 -19.81 5.09
C VAL A 257 -0.58 -19.78 4.38
N LEU A 258 0.20 -18.71 4.61
CA LEU A 258 1.54 -18.59 4.05
C LEU A 258 2.40 -19.79 4.48
N ASN A 259 2.49 -20.06 5.78
CA ASN A 259 3.32 -21.13 6.33
C ASN A 259 2.88 -22.54 5.91
N GLU A 260 1.58 -22.82 5.82
CA GLU A 260 1.07 -24.10 5.33
C GLU A 260 1.43 -24.34 3.87
N HIS A 261 1.35 -23.29 3.04
CA HIS A 261 1.77 -23.37 1.66
C HIS A 261 3.26 -23.71 1.58
N LEU A 262 4.11 -23.00 2.33
CA LEU A 262 5.56 -23.25 2.38
C LEU A 262 5.88 -24.70 2.79
N ALA A 263 5.17 -25.23 3.79
CA ALA A 263 5.35 -26.59 4.26
C ALA A 263 4.98 -27.63 3.18
N ARG A 264 3.88 -27.42 2.43
CA ARG A 264 3.44 -28.34 1.37
C ARG A 264 4.43 -28.44 0.22
N VAL A 265 5.14 -27.35 -0.09
CA VAL A 265 6.12 -27.30 -1.19
C VAL A 265 7.56 -27.54 -0.70
N GLY A 266 7.74 -27.95 0.56
CA GLY A 266 9.03 -28.34 1.12
C GLY A 266 9.99 -27.17 1.39
N SER A 267 9.49 -25.94 1.53
CA SER A 267 10.36 -24.79 1.83
C SER A 267 10.78 -24.76 3.30
N PRO A 268 12.06 -24.45 3.59
CA PRO A 268 12.56 -24.31 4.95
C PRO A 268 12.12 -23.00 5.62
N ILE A 269 11.45 -22.10 4.91
CA ILE A 269 11.09 -20.77 5.39
C ILE A 269 9.84 -20.85 6.27
N ARG A 270 9.85 -20.08 7.36
CA ARG A 270 8.67 -19.83 8.20
C ARG A 270 8.52 -18.34 8.43
N PHE A 271 7.34 -17.83 8.16
CA PHE A 271 6.93 -16.49 8.56
C PHE A 271 6.59 -16.52 10.06
N GLN A 272 7.18 -15.59 10.81
CA GLN A 272 6.90 -15.40 12.23
C GLN A 272 5.92 -14.24 12.41
N ASP A 273 4.97 -14.41 13.33
CA ASP A 273 4.08 -13.33 13.72
C ASP A 273 4.90 -12.14 14.23
N ARG A 274 4.42 -10.92 13.96
CA ARG A 274 4.94 -9.73 14.60
C ARG A 274 4.58 -9.79 16.08
N ILE A 275 5.50 -10.27 16.90
CA ILE A 275 5.44 -10.02 18.34
C ILE A 275 5.65 -8.51 18.50
N ARG A 276 4.56 -7.76 18.69
CA ARG A 276 4.68 -6.43 19.29
C ARG A 276 5.13 -6.65 20.72
N SER A 277 6.39 -6.32 21.00
CA SER A 277 6.80 -6.02 22.37
C SER A 277 5.95 -4.85 22.83
N ASP A 278 5.25 -5.05 23.95
CA ASP A 278 4.37 -4.08 24.62
C ASP A 278 4.96 -2.67 24.71
#